data_AF-A0A6G4R7N8-F1
#
_entry.id   AF-A0A6G4R7N8-F1
#
_cell.length_a   1.000
_cell.length_b   1.000
_cell.length_c   1.000
_cell.angle_alpha   90.00
_cell.angle_beta   90.00
_cell.angle_gamma   90.00
#
_symmetry.space_group_name_H-M   'P 1'
#
loop_
_entity.id
_entity.type
_entity.pdbx_description
1 polymer ?
#
loop_
_entity_poly.entity_id
_entity_poly.type
_entity_poly.pdbx_seq_one_letter_code
_entity_poly.pdbx_strand_id
1 'polypeptide(L)' 'MGYNCSTCDEDFQSAAGVTQHVALHHNTCAVCDEGFNDTDSLRSHIHESH' A
#
# COMPACT_ATOMS: atom_id res chain seq x y z
N MET A 1 16.79 -13.18 1.51
CA MET A 1 15.79 -12.27 2.09
C MET A 1 15.03 -11.64 0.95
N GLY A 2 13.86 -12.16 0.62
CA GLY A 2 12.94 -11.52 -0.32
C GLY A 2 12.14 -10.43 0.40
N TYR A 3 11.73 -9.41 -0.33
CA TYR A 3 10.81 -8.39 0.17
C TYR A 3 9.42 -8.77 -0.33
N ASN A 4 8.53 -9.13 0.58
CA ASN A 4 7.18 -9.58 0.23
C ASN A 4 6.19 -8.46 0.55
N CYS A 5 5.17 -8.30 -0.29
CA CYS A 5 4.12 -7.34 0.00
C CYS A 5 3.30 -7.82 1.20
N SER A 6 3.05 -6.96 2.19
CA SER A 6 2.23 -7.33 3.35
C SER A 6 0.74 -7.47 3.00
N THR A 7 0.35 -6.99 1.81
CA THR A 7 -1.04 -6.89 1.35
C THR A 7 -1.40 -7.89 0.24
N CYS A 8 -0.40 -8.54 -0.38
CA CYS A 8 -0.60 -9.59 -1.38
C CYS A 8 0.59 -10.57 -1.38
N ASP A 9 0.42 -11.75 -1.96
CA ASP A 9 1.45 -12.79 -1.98
C ASP A 9 2.59 -12.53 -3.01
N GLU A 10 2.74 -11.30 -3.52
CA GLU A 10 3.83 -10.98 -4.46
C GLU A 10 5.18 -10.84 -3.74
N ASP A 11 6.18 -11.53 -4.26
CA ASP A 11 7.56 -11.45 -3.82
C ASP A 11 8.39 -10.55 -4.75
N PHE A 12 9.25 -9.74 -4.14
CA PHE A 12 10.14 -8.83 -4.82
C PHE A 12 11.58 -9.05 -4.38
N GLN A 13 12.49 -8.85 -5.33
CA GLN A 13 13.92 -8.95 -5.10
C GLN A 13 14.49 -7.76 -4.31
N SER A 14 13.72 -6.69 -4.15
CA SER A 14 14.16 -5.41 -3.58
C SER A 14 13.02 -4.69 -2.85
N ALA A 15 13.34 -3.97 -1.77
CA ALA A 15 12.39 -3.12 -1.04
C ALA A 15 11.73 -2.09 -1.95
N ALA A 16 12.49 -1.48 -2.86
CA ALA A 16 11.97 -0.51 -3.84
C ALA A 16 10.90 -1.11 -4.77
N GLY A 17 10.98 -2.41 -5.07
CA GLY A 17 9.98 -3.13 -5.86
C GLY A 17 8.66 -3.25 -5.10
N VAL A 18 8.72 -3.65 -3.83
CA VAL A 18 7.54 -3.67 -2.95
C VAL A 18 6.94 -2.28 -2.84
N THR A 19 7.73 -1.25 -2.53
CA THR A 19 7.22 0.12 -2.33
C THR A 19 6.51 0.66 -3.57
N GLN A 20 7.07 0.46 -4.77
CA GLN A 20 6.42 0.86 -6.02
C GLN A 20 5.15 0.04 -6.28
N HIS A 21 5.18 -1.26 -6.01
CA HIS A 21 4.01 -2.12 -6.12
C HIS A 21 2.88 -1.63 -5.20
N VAL A 22 3.10 -1.44 -3.90
CA VAL A 22 2.01 -1.05 -2.98
C VAL A 22 1.43 0.32 -3.35
N ALA A 23 2.28 1.26 -3.78
CA ALA A 23 1.87 2.59 -4.18
C ALA A 23 1.01 2.61 -5.46
N LEU A 24 1.25 1.69 -6.39
CA LEU A 24 0.51 1.60 -7.65
C LEU A 24 -0.68 0.63 -7.59
N HIS A 25 -0.57 -0.42 -6.77
CA HIS A 25 -1.47 -1.56 -6.81
C HIS A 25 -2.62 -1.45 -5.82
N HIS A 26 -2.44 -0.85 -4.64
CA HIS A 26 -3.37 -1.12 -3.54
C HIS A 26 -4.15 0.08 -2.96
N ASN A 27 -3.98 1.31 -3.47
CA ASN A 27 -4.66 2.51 -2.93
C ASN A 27 -4.70 2.50 -1.38
N THR A 28 -3.61 2.09 -0.72
CA THR A 28 -3.60 1.73 0.71
C THR A 28 -3.08 2.90 1.54
N CYS A 29 -3.63 3.06 2.74
CA CYS A 29 -3.12 4.02 3.70
C CYS A 29 -1.77 3.57 4.24
N ALA A 30 -0.72 4.38 4.06
CA ALA A 30 0.62 4.09 4.56
C ALA A 30 0.76 4.22 6.09
N VAL A 31 -0.28 4.70 6.79
CA VAL A 31 -0.26 4.91 8.26
C VAL A 31 -0.87 3.71 8.99
N CYS A 32 -1.92 3.11 8.44
CA CYS A 32 -2.64 2.00 9.07
C CYS A 32 -2.77 0.75 8.18
N ASP A 33 -2.16 0.77 6.98
CA ASP A 33 -2.20 -0.30 5.98
C ASP A 33 -3.62 -0.70 5.53
N GLU A 34 -4.61 0.19 5.70
CA GLU A 34 -5.98 -0.04 5.25
C GLU A 34 -6.10 0.16 3.74
N GLY A 35 -6.68 -0.83 3.04
CA GLY A 35 -6.85 -0.81 1.59
C GLY A 35 -8.13 -0.08 1.16
N PHE A 36 -8.03 0.78 0.14
CA PHE A 36 -9.17 1.52 -0.40
C PHE A 36 -9.44 1.14 -1.86
N ASN A 37 -10.68 1.33 -2.30
CA ASN A 37 -11.06 1.01 -3.68
C ASN A 37 -10.69 2.14 -4.66
N ASP A 38 -10.52 3.37 -4.14
CA ASP A 38 -10.24 4.57 -4.92
C ASP A 38 -9.37 5.55 -4.13
N THR A 39 -8.62 6.38 -4.86
CA THR A 39 -7.67 7.35 -4.30
C THR A 39 -8.37 8.45 -3.49
N ASP A 40 -9.63 8.75 -3.81
CA ASP A 40 -10.43 9.77 -3.11
C ASP A 40 -10.86 9.29 -1.71
N SER A 41 -11.22 8.00 -1.60
CA SER A 41 -11.50 7.35 -0.32
C SER A 41 -10.26 7.28 0.57
N LEU A 42 -9.12 6.94 -0.02
CA LEU A 42 -7.83 6.98 0.68
C LEU A 42 -7.52 8.38 1.22
N ARG A 43 -7.70 9.42 0.40
CA ARG A 43 -7.44 10.81 0.83
C ARG A 43 -8.36 11.25 1.97
N SER A 44 -9.65 10.96 1.86
CA SER A 44 -10.60 11.26 2.94
C SER A 44 -10.26 10.50 4.20
N HIS A 45 -9.89 9.22 4.09
CA HIS A 45 -9.45 8.43 5.24
C HIS A 45 -8.22 9.05 5.91
N ILE A 46 -7.19 9.44 5.15
CA ILE A 46 -6.00 10.08 5.71
C ILE A 46 -6.36 11.39 6.40
N HIS A 47 -7.33 12.16 5.88
CA HIS A 47 -7.71 13.44 6.48
C HIS A 47 -8.54 13.29 7.77
N GLU A 48 -9.41 12.29 7.83
CA GLU A 48 -10.37 12.13 8.93
C GLU A 48 -9.87 11.17 10.01
N SER A 49 -8.99 10.22 9.67
CA SER A 49 -8.52 9.15 10.57
C SER A 49 -7.09 9.36 11.09
N HIS A 50 -6.30 10.25 10.47
CA HIS A 50 -4.89 10.50 10.78
C HIS A 50 -4.53 11.99 10.75
#